data_AF-U6DLX1-F1
#
_entry.id   AF-U6DLX1-F1
#
_cell.length_a   1.000
_cell.length_b   1.000
_cell.length_c   1.000
_cell.angle_alpha   90.00
_cell.angle_beta   90.00
_cell.angle_gamma   90.00
#
_symmetry.space_group_name_H-M   'P 1'
#
loop_
_entity.id
_entity.type
_entity.pdbx_description
1 polymer ?
#
loop_
_entity_poly.entity_id
_entity_poly.type
_entity_poly.pdbx_seq_one_letter_code
_entity_poly.pdbx_strand_id
1 'polypeptide(L)'
;PAGGSKSLKTYQHFTLEKAYLREDFFWAFTPAAGDFIRFRFFQPLRLERFFFRSGNIEHPEDKLFNTSVEVLPFDNPQSDKEALQEGRSATLRYPRSPDGYLQIGSFSKGVAEGEVDPAFGPLEALRLSIQTDSPVWVILSEIFLKKAD
;
A
#
# COMPACT_ATOMS: atom_id res chain seq x y z
N PRO A 1 9.38 7.63 -10.68
CA PRO A 1 8.13 8.40 -10.50
C PRO A 1 6.91 7.46 -10.57
N ALA A 2 5.85 7.79 -9.84
CA ALA A 2 4.64 6.97 -9.73
C ALA A 2 3.39 7.86 -9.86
N GLY A 3 2.33 7.32 -10.45
CA GLY A 3 1.00 7.92 -10.43
C GLY A 3 0.18 7.38 -9.25
N GLY A 4 -0.40 8.28 -8.45
CA GLY A 4 -1.32 7.93 -7.37
C GLY A 4 -2.77 7.81 -7.88
N SER A 5 -3.47 6.76 -7.47
CA SER A 5 -4.93 6.60 -7.69
C SER A 5 -5.58 6.17 -6.38
N LYS A 6 -6.82 6.58 -6.14
CA LYS A 6 -7.54 6.30 -4.89
C LYS A 6 -9.03 6.24 -5.13
N SER A 7 -9.73 5.41 -4.37
CA SER A 7 -11.21 5.39 -4.36
C SER A 7 -11.79 6.40 -3.36
N LEU A 8 -11.04 6.73 -2.30
CA LEU A 8 -11.49 7.62 -1.23
C LEU A 8 -11.85 9.01 -1.75
N LYS A 9 -12.85 9.67 -1.16
CA LYS A 9 -13.20 11.06 -1.53
C LYS A 9 -12.27 12.05 -0.82
N THR A 10 -11.57 12.89 -1.58
CA THR A 10 -10.63 13.89 -1.04
C THR A 10 -11.40 15.01 -0.33
N TYR A 11 -10.88 15.44 0.82
CA TYR A 11 -11.34 16.63 1.51
C TYR A 11 -10.56 17.87 1.01
N GLN A 12 -11.30 18.84 0.47
CA GLN A 12 -10.74 20.11 -0.03
C GLN A 12 -9.53 19.93 -0.98
N HIS A 13 -8.40 20.56 -0.65
CA HIS A 13 -7.19 20.65 -1.47
C HIS A 13 -6.06 19.72 -0.97
N PHE A 14 -6.35 18.81 -0.03
CA PHE A 14 -5.40 17.87 0.58
C PHE A 14 -5.30 16.57 -0.23
N THR A 15 -4.62 16.62 -1.37
CA THR A 15 -4.60 15.54 -2.35
C THR A 15 -3.53 14.48 -2.07
N LEU A 16 -3.72 13.27 -2.62
CA LEU A 16 -2.74 12.18 -2.54
C LEU A 16 -1.41 12.56 -3.21
N GLU A 17 -1.47 13.33 -4.28
CA GLU A 17 -0.29 13.81 -5.00
C GLU A 17 0.59 14.69 -4.10
N LYS A 18 0.01 15.64 -3.38
CA LYS A 18 0.76 16.48 -2.43
C LYS A 18 1.44 15.68 -1.33
N ALA A 19 0.73 14.69 -0.77
CA ALA A 19 1.30 13.76 0.20
C ALA A 19 2.49 12.98 -0.36
N TYR A 20 2.35 12.48 -1.60
CA TYR A 20 3.39 11.70 -2.25
C TYR A 20 4.64 12.55 -2.58
N LEU A 21 4.43 13.80 -3.00
CA LEU A 21 5.48 14.77 -3.27
C LEU A 21 6.06 15.41 -1.99
N ARG A 22 5.49 15.11 -0.82
CA ARG A 22 5.85 15.68 0.49
C ARG A 22 5.68 17.20 0.56
N GLU A 23 4.77 17.72 -0.24
CA GLU A 23 4.39 19.13 -0.22
C GLU A 23 3.39 19.41 0.92
N ASP A 24 2.55 18.43 1.23
CA ASP A 24 1.49 18.50 2.25
C ASP A 24 1.07 17.07 2.66
N PHE A 25 -0.14 16.88 3.18
CA PHE A 25 -0.75 15.58 3.47
C PHE A 25 -2.01 15.30 2.63
N PHE A 26 -2.43 14.03 2.64
CA PHE A 26 -3.69 13.61 2.02
C PHE A 26 -4.75 13.52 3.10
N TRP A 27 -5.90 14.17 2.92
CA TRP A 27 -7.04 14.10 3.83
C TRP A 27 -8.28 13.67 3.05
N ALA A 28 -8.96 12.65 3.56
CA ALA A 28 -10.16 12.11 2.94
C ALA A 28 -11.26 11.86 3.97
N PHE A 29 -12.49 11.86 3.47
CA PHE A 29 -13.66 11.43 4.22
C PHE A 29 -13.52 9.97 4.64
N THR A 30 -14.39 9.56 5.58
CA THR A 30 -14.47 8.22 6.13
C THR A 30 -14.37 7.12 5.06
N PRO A 31 -13.31 6.28 5.10
CA PRO A 31 -13.17 5.13 4.21
C PRO A 31 -14.22 4.04 4.46
N ALA A 32 -14.63 3.36 3.39
CA ALA A 32 -15.42 2.14 3.44
C ALA A 32 -14.56 0.89 3.16
N ALA A 33 -15.03 -0.28 3.57
CA ALA A 33 -14.40 -1.54 3.22
C ALA A 33 -14.27 -1.69 1.69
N GLY A 34 -13.08 -2.08 1.24
CA GLY A 34 -12.73 -2.17 -0.19
C GLY A 34 -12.18 -0.88 -0.79
N ASP A 35 -12.16 0.24 -0.05
CA ASP A 35 -11.44 1.43 -0.49
C ASP A 35 -9.93 1.16 -0.60
N PHE A 36 -9.26 1.92 -1.46
CA PHE A 36 -7.83 1.79 -1.67
C PHE A 36 -7.12 3.10 -1.98
N ILE A 37 -5.82 3.12 -1.66
CA ILE A 37 -4.83 4.10 -2.14
C ILE A 37 -3.76 3.31 -2.89
N ARG A 38 -3.55 3.60 -4.17
CA ARG A 38 -2.65 2.83 -5.05
C ARG A 38 -1.63 3.74 -5.72
N PHE A 39 -0.37 3.37 -5.61
CA PHE A 39 0.77 3.97 -6.29
C PHE A 39 1.19 3.04 -7.43
N ARG A 40 0.95 3.46 -8.67
CA ARG A 40 1.41 2.72 -9.86
C ARG A 40 2.71 3.34 -10.36
N PHE A 41 3.76 2.54 -10.48
CA PHE A 41 5.06 3.01 -10.94
C PHE A 41 5.05 3.16 -12.47
N PHE A 42 5.58 4.27 -12.99
CA PHE A 42 5.64 4.48 -14.44
C PHE A 42 6.58 3.49 -15.14
N GLN A 43 7.60 3.05 -14.40
CA GLN A 43 8.47 1.94 -14.78
C GLN A 43 8.56 0.99 -13.59
N PRO A 44 8.47 -0.33 -13.80
CA PRO A 44 8.65 -1.29 -12.74
C PRO A 44 9.96 -1.05 -12.00
N LEU A 45 9.92 -1.07 -10.67
CA LEU A 45 11.10 -0.80 -9.85
C LEU A 45 11.16 -1.74 -8.65
N ARG A 46 12.38 -1.98 -8.16
CA ARG A 46 12.58 -2.73 -6.93
C ARG A 46 12.45 -1.77 -5.74
N LEU A 47 11.63 -2.15 -4.77
CA LEU A 47 11.57 -1.49 -3.48
C LEU A 47 12.38 -2.29 -2.47
N GLU A 48 13.05 -1.58 -1.57
CA GLU A 48 13.74 -2.17 -0.42
C GLU A 48 12.89 -2.01 0.84
N ARG A 49 12.27 -0.84 1.03
CA ARG A 49 11.47 -0.51 2.23
C ARG A 49 10.30 0.39 1.90
N PHE A 50 9.26 0.27 2.70
CA PHE A 50 8.14 1.21 2.71
C PHE A 50 7.93 1.75 4.13
N PHE A 51 7.44 2.98 4.21
CA PHE A 51 6.96 3.59 5.43
C PHE A 51 5.78 4.51 5.12
N PHE A 52 4.72 4.37 5.92
CA PHE A 52 3.52 5.19 5.87
C PHE A 52 3.11 5.62 7.27
N ARG A 53 2.69 6.88 7.40
CA ARG A 53 2.07 7.40 8.61
C ARG A 53 0.71 8.02 8.29
N SER A 54 -0.26 7.74 9.15
CA SER A 54 -1.59 8.32 9.13
C SER A 54 -1.88 9.10 10.43
N GLY A 55 -2.81 10.04 10.34
CA GLY A 55 -3.01 11.09 11.34
C GLY A 55 -1.92 12.16 11.31
N ASN A 56 -2.13 13.26 12.04
CA ASN A 56 -1.11 14.30 12.26
C ASN A 56 -1.27 14.93 13.67
N ILE A 57 -0.49 15.96 13.98
CA ILE A 57 -0.53 16.60 15.32
C ILE A 57 -1.86 17.31 15.62
N GLU A 58 -2.54 17.82 14.59
CA GLU A 58 -3.81 18.56 14.72
C GLU A 58 -5.02 17.62 14.80
N HIS A 59 -4.93 16.51 14.06
CA HIS A 59 -5.95 15.48 13.92
C HIS A 59 -5.31 14.11 14.16
N PRO A 60 -4.97 13.78 15.43
CA PRO A 60 -4.26 12.55 15.75
C PRO A 60 -5.11 11.31 15.49
N GLU A 61 -6.44 11.39 15.60
CA GLU A 61 -7.33 10.23 15.45
C GLU A 61 -7.73 9.91 14.01
N ASP A 62 -7.40 10.79 13.04
CA ASP A 62 -7.70 10.58 11.62
C ASP A 62 -6.71 9.58 10.98
N LYS A 63 -6.74 8.34 11.45
CA LYS A 63 -5.80 7.27 11.11
C LYS A 63 -6.40 6.20 10.22
N LEU A 64 -5.53 5.48 9.52
CA LEU A 64 -5.89 4.23 8.85
C LEU A 64 -6.01 3.10 9.89
N PHE A 65 -7.14 2.39 9.83
CA PHE A 65 -7.43 1.20 10.65
C PHE A 65 -7.67 0.01 9.72
N ASN A 66 -7.31 -1.20 10.16
CA ASN A 66 -7.49 -2.44 9.38
C ASN A 66 -7.12 -2.28 7.90
N THR A 67 -5.96 -1.68 7.65
CA THR A 67 -5.48 -1.40 6.30
C THR A 67 -4.22 -2.22 6.04
N SER A 68 -4.20 -3.00 4.96
CA SER A 68 -3.04 -3.77 4.53
C SER A 68 -2.14 -2.93 3.63
N VAL A 69 -0.84 -3.27 3.61
CA VAL A 69 0.10 -2.83 2.58
C VAL A 69 0.34 -4.00 1.64
N GLU A 70 0.10 -3.77 0.37
CA GLU A 70 0.10 -4.80 -0.66
C GLU A 70 0.94 -4.36 -1.86
N VAL A 71 1.59 -5.30 -2.54
CA VAL A 71 2.40 -5.03 -3.74
C VAL A 71 1.95 -5.89 -4.90
N LEU A 72 2.08 -5.34 -6.11
CA LEU A 72 1.89 -6.07 -7.36
C LEU A 72 3.26 -6.22 -8.04
N PRO A 73 3.86 -7.41 -8.00
CA PRO A 73 5.03 -7.75 -8.81
C PRO A 73 4.75 -7.54 -10.31
N PHE A 74 5.74 -7.05 -11.06
CA PHE A 74 5.64 -6.86 -12.51
C PHE A 74 5.69 -8.18 -13.27
N ASP A 75 6.66 -9.02 -12.90
CA ASP A 75 6.69 -10.42 -13.27
C ASP A 75 5.93 -11.20 -12.20
N ASN A 76 5.44 -12.42 -12.47
CA ASN A 76 4.69 -13.22 -11.49
C ASN A 76 5.57 -14.33 -10.90
N PRO A 77 6.63 -14.01 -10.11
CA PRO A 77 7.63 -15.00 -9.69
C PRO A 77 7.05 -16.09 -8.78
N GLN A 78 5.89 -15.84 -8.17
CA GLN A 78 5.22 -16.81 -7.32
C GLN A 78 4.40 -17.82 -8.13
N SER A 79 3.72 -17.41 -9.22
CA SER A 79 3.01 -18.38 -10.09
C SER A 79 3.96 -19.35 -10.76
N ASP A 80 5.15 -18.89 -11.14
CA ASP A 80 6.13 -19.73 -11.83
C ASP A 80 6.71 -20.79 -10.89
N LYS A 81 6.90 -20.45 -9.61
CA LYS A 81 7.28 -21.41 -8.56
C LYS A 81 6.14 -22.32 -8.13
N GLU A 82 4.90 -21.84 -8.14
CA GLU A 82 3.68 -22.60 -7.86
C GLU A 82 3.39 -23.63 -8.97
N ALA A 83 3.56 -23.26 -10.25
CA ALA A 83 3.41 -24.16 -11.40
C ALA A 83 4.48 -25.27 -11.43
N LEU A 84 5.67 -25.02 -10.89
CA LEU A 84 6.74 -26.01 -10.74
C LEU A 84 6.58 -26.91 -9.50
N GLN A 85 5.63 -26.62 -8.60
CA GLN A 85 5.40 -27.35 -7.33
C GLN A 85 3.98 -27.95 -7.23
N GLU A 86 3.38 -28.35 -8.37
CA GLU A 86 2.15 -29.17 -8.36
C GLU A 86 2.38 -30.43 -7.51
N GLY A 87 1.77 -30.47 -6.31
CA GLY A 87 1.75 -31.65 -5.45
C GLY A 87 2.24 -31.48 -4.01
N ARG A 88 2.74 -30.30 -3.60
CA ARG A 88 2.96 -30.00 -2.17
C ARG A 88 2.22 -28.73 -1.81
N SER A 89 1.46 -28.76 -0.71
CA SER A 89 0.80 -27.59 -0.15
C SER A 89 1.87 -26.54 0.19
N ALA A 90 2.18 -25.68 -0.78
CA ALA A 90 3.06 -24.55 -0.59
C ALA A 90 2.28 -23.54 0.26
N THR A 91 2.65 -23.43 1.54
CA THR A 91 2.20 -22.33 2.37
C THR A 91 2.66 -21.04 1.70
N LEU A 92 1.72 -20.28 1.13
CA LEU A 92 2.01 -18.99 0.51
C LEU A 92 2.65 -18.10 1.57
N ARG A 93 3.91 -17.71 1.37
CA ARG A 93 4.65 -16.87 2.31
C ARG A 93 3.94 -15.53 2.55
N TYR A 94 3.20 -15.07 1.56
CA TYR A 94 2.40 -13.85 1.59
C TYR A 94 0.98 -14.15 1.09
N PRO A 95 -0.08 -13.74 1.81
CA PRO A 95 -1.45 -13.83 1.33
C PRO A 95 -1.58 -13.09 -0.01
N ARG A 96 -2.24 -13.74 -0.98
CA ARG A 96 -2.46 -13.20 -2.32
C ARG A 96 -3.92 -12.83 -2.51
N SER A 97 -4.19 -11.61 -2.95
CA SER A 97 -5.53 -11.18 -3.33
C SER A 97 -5.94 -11.75 -4.69
N PRO A 98 -7.25 -11.86 -5.00
CA PRO A 98 -7.72 -12.35 -6.29
C PRO A 98 -7.23 -11.54 -7.50
N ASP A 99 -6.94 -10.25 -7.31
CA ASP A 99 -6.38 -9.37 -8.33
C ASP A 99 -4.85 -9.34 -8.37
N GLY A 100 -4.21 -10.30 -7.70
CA GLY A 100 -2.80 -10.62 -7.86
C GLY A 100 -1.84 -9.92 -6.91
N TYR A 101 -2.31 -9.02 -6.03
CA TYR A 101 -1.47 -8.35 -5.05
C TYR A 101 -1.06 -9.29 -3.92
N LEU A 102 0.13 -9.07 -3.38
CA LEU A 102 0.67 -9.78 -2.22
C LEU A 102 0.65 -8.86 -1.00
N GLN A 103 0.06 -9.31 0.10
CA GLN A 103 0.03 -8.56 1.35
C GLN A 103 1.39 -8.69 2.07
N ILE A 104 2.10 -7.56 2.22
CA ILE A 104 3.45 -7.50 2.80
C ILE A 104 3.52 -6.79 4.14
N GLY A 105 2.44 -6.14 4.57
CA GLY A 105 2.36 -5.45 5.85
C GLY A 105 0.95 -5.00 6.20
N SER A 106 0.82 -4.32 7.33
CA SER A 106 -0.44 -3.74 7.80
C SER A 106 -0.21 -2.51 8.67
N PHE A 107 -1.21 -1.65 8.76
CA PHE A 107 -1.20 -0.52 9.67
C PHE A 107 -1.43 -0.96 11.12
N SER A 108 -0.60 -0.43 12.01
CA SER A 108 -0.73 -0.54 13.46
C SER A 108 -0.57 0.84 14.08
N LYS A 109 -1.58 1.28 14.85
CA LYS A 109 -1.61 2.60 15.52
C LYS A 109 -1.34 3.79 14.58
N GLY A 110 -1.71 3.64 13.31
CA GLY A 110 -1.56 4.65 12.26
C GLY A 110 -0.23 4.60 11.51
N VAL A 111 0.64 3.61 11.75
CA VAL A 111 1.92 3.45 11.05
C VAL A 111 1.94 2.09 10.34
N ALA A 112 2.49 2.06 9.13
CA ALA A 112 2.86 0.83 8.45
C ALA A 112 4.26 0.97 7.88
N GLU A 113 5.17 0.09 8.28
CA GLU A 113 6.55 0.08 7.79
C GLU A 113 7.06 -1.36 7.65
N GLY A 114 8.02 -1.56 6.76
CA GLY A 114 8.58 -2.89 6.53
C GLY A 114 9.57 -2.94 5.38
N GLU A 115 10.28 -4.06 5.32
CA GLU A 115 11.14 -4.42 4.19
C GLU A 115 10.33 -5.14 3.11
N VAL A 116 10.74 -4.94 1.86
CA VAL A 116 10.13 -5.59 0.70
C VAL A 116 11.03 -6.76 0.30
N ASP A 117 10.47 -7.97 0.25
CA ASP A 117 11.22 -9.18 -0.12
C ASP A 117 11.82 -9.02 -1.53
N PRO A 118 13.15 -9.07 -1.71
CA PRO A 118 13.78 -8.97 -3.02
C PRO A 118 13.30 -10.04 -4.02
N ALA A 119 12.76 -11.15 -3.53
CA ALA A 119 12.19 -12.22 -4.35
C ALA A 119 10.97 -11.77 -5.18
N PHE A 120 10.32 -10.64 -4.84
CA PHE A 120 9.25 -10.06 -5.64
C PHE A 120 9.74 -9.44 -6.94
N GLY A 121 11.04 -9.15 -7.08
CA GLY A 121 11.58 -8.50 -8.26
C GLY A 121 11.06 -7.07 -8.45
N PRO A 122 11.02 -6.55 -9.68
CA PRO A 122 10.43 -5.24 -9.99
C PRO A 122 8.92 -5.26 -9.70
N LEU A 123 8.42 -4.19 -9.10
CA LEU A 123 7.00 -4.01 -8.77
C LEU A 123 6.34 -3.05 -9.76
N GLU A 124 5.12 -3.38 -10.19
CA GLU A 124 4.26 -2.52 -11.01
C GLU A 124 3.51 -1.49 -10.12
N ALA A 125 3.04 -1.94 -8.96
CA ALA A 125 2.25 -1.10 -8.06
C ALA A 125 2.39 -1.47 -6.59
N LEU A 126 2.06 -0.51 -5.73
CA LEU A 126 1.82 -0.70 -4.29
C LEU A 126 0.43 -0.18 -3.95
N ARG A 127 -0.30 -0.89 -3.09
CA ARG A 127 -1.64 -0.53 -2.65
C ARG A 127 -1.76 -0.57 -1.12
N LEU A 128 -2.40 0.44 -0.57
CA LEU A 128 -3.00 0.41 0.76
C LEU A 128 -4.46 -0.01 0.59
N SER A 129 -4.88 -1.11 1.20
CA SER A 129 -6.22 -1.67 1.02
C SER A 129 -6.98 -1.67 2.34
N ILE A 130 -8.11 -0.96 2.39
CA ILE A 130 -8.96 -0.80 3.57
C ILE A 130 -9.87 -2.03 3.69
N GLN A 131 -9.71 -2.80 4.76
CA GLN A 131 -10.39 -4.09 4.93
C GLN A 131 -11.77 -3.95 5.62
N THR A 132 -11.96 -2.88 6.40
CA THR A 132 -13.21 -2.63 7.14
C THR A 132 -13.57 -1.16 7.07
N ASP A 133 -14.86 -0.85 7.22
CA ASP A 133 -15.32 0.54 7.35
C ASP A 133 -14.59 1.25 8.50
N SER A 134 -14.21 2.50 8.26
CA SER A 134 -13.61 3.34 9.29
C SER A 134 -14.71 4.10 10.05
N PRO A 135 -14.58 4.32 11.36
CA PRO A 135 -15.46 5.23 12.09
C PRO A 135 -15.04 6.70 11.94
N VAL A 136 -13.85 6.97 11.41
CA VAL A 136 -13.22 8.30 11.36
C VAL A 136 -12.73 8.62 9.96
N TRP A 137 -12.48 9.92 9.74
CA TRP A 137 -11.80 10.40 8.54
C TRP A 137 -10.35 9.93 8.55
N VAL A 138 -9.66 10.13 7.43
CA VAL A 138 -8.29 9.62 7.30
C VAL A 138 -7.35 10.67 6.76
N ILE A 139 -6.22 10.82 7.45
CA ILE A 139 -5.06 11.55 6.99
C ILE A 139 -3.96 10.55 6.67
N LEU A 140 -3.31 10.68 5.51
CA LEU A 140 -2.04 10.04 5.20
C LEU A 140 -0.99 11.15 5.12
N SER A 141 -0.15 11.23 6.15
CA SER A 141 0.76 12.36 6.41
C SER A 141 2.18 12.11 5.92
N GLU A 142 2.64 10.87 5.93
CA GLU A 142 3.98 10.53 5.44
C GLU A 142 3.93 9.33 4.50
N ILE A 143 4.63 9.48 3.37
CA ILE A 143 4.86 8.42 2.41
C ILE A 143 6.36 8.36 2.13
N PHE A 144 6.96 7.17 2.33
CA PHE A 144 8.34 6.90 1.97
C PHE A 144 8.45 5.53 1.33
N LEU A 145 8.93 5.51 0.09
CA LEU A 145 9.22 4.30 -0.67
C LEU A 145 10.69 4.32 -1.03
N LYS A 146 11.49 3.49 -0.35
CA LYS A 146 12.91 3.37 -0.63
C LYS A 146 13.09 2.40 -1.80
N LYS A 147 13.62 2.90 -2.92
CA LYS A 147 14.03 2.04 -4.04
C LYS A 147 15.28 1.26 -3.65
N ALA A 148 15.39 0.03 -4.12
CA ALA A 148 16.65 -0.70 -4.08
C ALA A 148 17.62 -0.10 -5.11
N ASP A 149 18.91 -0.14 -4.79
CA ASP A 149 20.01 0.27 -5.68
C ASP A 149 20.22 -0.73 -6.84
#